data_AF-A0A328U0I1-F1
#
_entry.id   AF-A0A328U0I1-F1
#
_cell.length_a   1.000
_cell.length_b   1.000
_cell.length_c   1.000
_cell.angle_alpha   90.00
_cell.angle_beta   90.00
_cell.angle_gamma   90.00
#
_symmetry.space_group_name_H-M   'P 1'
#
loop_
_entity.id
_entity.type
_entity.pdbx_description
1 polymer ?
#
loop_
_entity_poly.entity_id
_entity_poly.type
_entity_poly.pdbx_seq_one_letter_code
_entity_poly.pdbx_strand_id
1 'polypeptide(L)'
;MPFTFSHPFFAAPLRRIAPKWVSLTGLVLGSMSPDMEYFMAMEPYQSIGHSLLGFLVQGLPLGIAFAFAFHCIVKPVLPKFLPAFGRLDQFAKALCAEWRLRSFQSWLIFLVSLYIGYLTHMFMDAWTHASGIFVESFPILHSRIGGRALYQNLQFGFSIIGLAIPGICLLMRYRQFRRTETYKQRIPVASRGTKAVLWFVAVSVALLLFLLKDMFIIYLGFIGIFIVAPMSSALFGCFVASLLYLAKQRGRMAGAMKALALLTGTMAALRIGVFLREILLTDGVPYQFVHPPKGVLDPLWTVFLWGWSIALLYAVHAMESKPKAIDNRTDTRMYEST
;
A
#
# COMPACT_ATOMS: atom_id res chain seq x y z
N MET A 1 -12.44 -3.99 11.58
CA MET A 1 -13.22 -2.81 11.10
C MET A 1 -13.32 -2.89 9.57
N PRO A 2 -14.44 -2.55 8.89
CA PRO A 2 -14.60 -2.85 7.45
C PRO A 2 -13.65 -2.08 6.52
N PHE A 3 -13.05 -0.99 7.00
CA PHE A 3 -12.19 -0.14 6.19
C PHE A 3 -10.77 -0.09 6.77
N THR A 4 -9.84 -0.81 6.14
CA THR A 4 -8.44 -0.98 6.55
C THR A 4 -7.72 0.34 6.81
N PHE A 5 -7.96 1.37 5.98
CA PHE A 5 -7.33 2.69 6.15
C PHE A 5 -7.80 3.47 7.39
N SER A 6 -8.76 2.95 8.15
CA SER A 6 -9.16 3.48 9.47
C SER A 6 -8.19 3.07 10.57
N HIS A 7 -7.60 1.88 10.48
CA HIS A 7 -6.73 1.32 11.51
C HIS A 7 -5.50 2.19 11.85
N PRO A 8 -4.82 2.83 10.88
CA PRO A 8 -3.70 3.72 11.16
C PRO A 8 -3.96 4.80 12.19
N PHE A 9 -5.22 5.28 12.32
CA PHE A 9 -5.57 6.28 13.33
C PHE A 9 -5.36 5.78 14.76
N PHE A 10 -5.58 4.50 15.04
CA PHE A 10 -5.45 3.95 16.39
C PHE A 10 -3.97 3.66 16.76
N ALA A 11 -3.10 3.49 15.75
CA ALA A 11 -1.67 3.31 15.96
C ALA A 11 -0.89 4.64 15.97
N ALA A 12 -1.23 5.58 15.08
CA ALA A 12 -0.46 6.79 14.83
C ALA A 12 -0.24 7.73 16.05
N PRO A 13 -1.16 7.87 17.02
CA PRO A 13 -0.96 8.69 18.20
C PRO A 13 0.29 8.32 19.00
N LEU A 14 0.72 7.05 18.97
CA LEU A 14 1.94 6.60 19.63
C LEU A 14 3.19 7.35 19.13
N ARG A 15 3.19 7.80 17.87
CA ARG A 15 4.27 8.65 17.32
C ARG A 15 4.38 10.01 18.02
N ARG A 16 3.27 10.55 18.57
CA ARG A 16 3.30 11.80 19.35
C ARG A 16 3.85 11.57 20.75
N ILE A 17 3.57 10.40 21.34
CA ILE A 17 4.00 10.04 22.69
C ILE A 17 5.49 9.68 22.71
N ALA A 18 5.95 8.89 21.73
CA ALA A 18 7.32 8.35 21.72
C ALA A 18 8.05 8.59 20.37
N PRO A 19 8.23 9.86 19.93
CA PRO A 19 8.74 10.19 18.59
C PRO A 19 10.20 9.76 18.31
N LYS A 20 10.96 9.31 19.31
CA LYS A 20 12.30 8.75 19.07
C LYS A 20 12.30 7.22 18.94
N TRP A 21 11.22 6.57 19.40
CA TRP A 21 11.17 5.12 19.61
C TRP A 21 10.21 4.41 18.65
N VAL A 22 9.38 5.14 17.90
CA VAL A 22 8.44 4.55 16.95
C VAL A 22 8.52 5.18 15.56
N SER A 23 8.35 4.36 14.53
CA SER A 23 8.26 4.76 13.13
C SER A 23 6.79 4.90 12.74
N LEU A 24 6.38 6.09 12.28
CA LEU A 24 5.01 6.29 11.79
C LEU A 24 4.70 5.37 10.59
N THR A 25 5.65 5.19 9.67
CA THR A 25 5.49 4.26 8.53
C THR A 25 5.26 2.83 9.03
N GLY A 26 6.02 2.40 10.05
CA GLY A 26 5.85 1.07 10.65
C GLY A 26 4.48 0.93 11.29
N LEU A 27 4.07 1.89 12.14
CA LEU A 27 2.74 1.86 12.78
C LEU A 27 1.60 1.79 11.76
N VAL A 28 1.65 2.61 10.72
CA VAL A 28 0.62 2.65 9.66
C VAL A 28 0.56 1.33 8.92
N LEU A 29 1.67 0.86 8.36
CA LEU A 29 1.69 -0.37 7.56
C LEU A 29 1.41 -1.62 8.41
N GLY A 30 1.89 -1.64 9.65
CA GLY A 30 1.59 -2.68 10.62
C GLY A 30 0.09 -2.79 10.87
N SER A 31 -0.56 -1.65 11.14
CA SER A 31 -2.00 -1.58 11.40
C SER A 31 -2.87 -1.94 10.19
N MET A 32 -2.29 -1.96 8.99
CA MET A 32 -2.97 -2.40 7.77
C MET A 32 -2.63 -3.85 7.39
N SER A 33 -1.59 -4.43 7.99
CA SER A 33 -0.98 -5.68 7.52
C SER A 33 -1.91 -6.90 7.51
N PRO A 34 -2.82 -7.13 8.49
CA PRO A 34 -3.72 -8.28 8.45
C PRO A 34 -4.65 -8.25 7.23
N ASP A 35 -5.06 -7.07 6.82
CA ASP A 35 -5.99 -6.84 5.71
C ASP A 35 -5.28 -6.65 4.36
N MET A 36 -3.95 -6.60 4.30
CA MET A 36 -3.22 -6.41 3.04
C MET A 36 -3.55 -7.51 2.02
N GLU A 37 -3.93 -8.70 2.49
CA GLU A 37 -4.42 -9.80 1.66
C GLU A 37 -5.61 -9.38 0.79
N TYR A 38 -6.53 -8.54 1.31
CA TYR A 38 -7.67 -8.03 0.55
C TYR A 38 -7.22 -7.25 -0.68
N PHE A 39 -6.19 -6.42 -0.50
CA PHE A 39 -5.67 -5.57 -1.56
C PHE A 39 -4.94 -6.38 -2.63
N MET A 40 -4.19 -7.39 -2.20
CA MET A 40 -3.45 -8.30 -3.06
C MET A 40 -4.37 -9.22 -3.87
N ALA A 41 -5.42 -9.72 -3.24
CA ALA A 41 -6.44 -10.54 -3.90
C ALA A 41 -7.41 -9.69 -4.73
N MET A 42 -7.48 -8.38 -4.46
CA MET A 42 -8.50 -7.47 -5.00
C MET A 42 -9.93 -7.88 -4.63
N GLU A 43 -10.12 -8.51 -3.47
CA GLU A 43 -11.41 -8.97 -2.95
C GLU A 43 -11.32 -9.25 -1.44
N PRO A 44 -12.44 -9.42 -0.72
CA PRO A 44 -12.42 -9.89 0.66
C PRO A 44 -11.86 -11.32 0.72
N TYR A 45 -10.57 -11.43 0.98
CA TYR A 45 -9.78 -12.66 1.06
C TYR A 45 -8.91 -12.69 2.32
N GLN A 46 -8.99 -13.77 3.09
CA GLN A 46 -8.21 -13.91 4.32
C GLN A 46 -7.68 -15.34 4.46
N SER A 47 -6.36 -15.49 4.49
CA SER A 47 -5.71 -16.74 4.86
C SER A 47 -5.34 -16.69 6.34
N ILE A 48 -4.06 -16.48 6.66
CA ILE A 48 -3.52 -16.46 8.02
C ILE A 48 -3.12 -15.05 8.49
N GLY A 49 -3.42 -13.98 7.74
CA GLY A 49 -2.97 -12.61 8.04
C GLY A 49 -3.28 -12.10 9.45
N HIS A 50 -4.35 -12.59 10.08
CA HIS A 50 -4.75 -12.30 11.48
C HIS A 50 -4.11 -13.23 12.53
N SER A 51 -3.04 -13.95 12.16
CA SER A 51 -2.25 -14.77 13.09
C SER A 51 -0.82 -14.23 13.20
N LEU A 52 -0.12 -14.56 14.29
CA LEU A 52 1.30 -14.18 14.43
C LEU A 52 2.16 -14.75 13.29
N LEU A 53 1.90 -15.99 12.87
CA LEU A 53 2.59 -16.60 11.74
C LEU A 53 2.33 -15.79 10.46
N GLY A 54 1.08 -15.44 10.17
CA GLY A 54 0.72 -14.62 9.01
C GLY A 54 1.35 -13.23 9.06
N PHE A 55 1.45 -12.59 10.23
CA PHE A 55 2.23 -11.36 10.36
C PHE A 55 3.69 -11.59 9.95
N LEU A 56 4.35 -12.64 10.45
CA LEU A 56 5.76 -12.90 10.17
C LEU A 56 6.02 -13.24 8.70
N VAL A 57 5.18 -14.09 8.09
CA VAL A 57 5.41 -14.59 6.72
C VAL A 57 4.67 -13.83 5.63
N GLN A 58 3.59 -13.10 5.92
CA GLN A 58 2.84 -12.34 4.91
C GLN A 58 2.93 -10.83 5.19
N GLY A 59 2.56 -10.41 6.41
CA GLY A 59 2.48 -9.00 6.79
C GLY A 59 3.84 -8.28 6.77
N LEU A 60 4.90 -8.92 7.25
CA LEU A 60 6.23 -8.33 7.37
C LEU A 60 6.89 -8.15 5.98
N PRO A 61 6.93 -9.16 5.08
CA PRO A 61 7.40 -8.96 3.71
C PRO A 61 6.64 -7.87 2.95
N LEU A 62 5.30 -7.89 3.00
CA LEU A 62 4.46 -6.88 2.35
C LEU A 62 4.67 -5.49 2.94
N GLY A 63 4.73 -5.38 4.27
CA GLY A 63 4.96 -4.12 4.98
C GLY A 63 6.29 -3.49 4.62
N ILE A 64 7.37 -4.27 4.49
CA ILE A 64 8.67 -3.78 4.02
C ILE A 64 8.55 -3.34 2.54
N ALA A 65 8.04 -4.20 1.67
CA ALA A 65 7.94 -3.91 0.24
C ALA A 65 7.11 -2.65 -0.04
N PHE A 66 5.96 -2.49 0.62
CA PHE A 66 5.12 -1.30 0.50
C PHE A 66 5.76 -0.05 1.10
N ALA A 67 6.53 -0.16 2.19
CA ALA A 67 7.28 0.99 2.71
C ALA A 67 8.24 1.55 1.66
N PHE A 68 9.04 0.68 1.03
CA PHE A 68 9.99 1.09 -0.01
C PHE A 68 9.28 1.54 -1.29
N ALA A 69 8.27 0.80 -1.77
CA ALA A 69 7.49 1.21 -2.94
C ALA A 69 6.85 2.60 -2.74
N PHE A 70 6.27 2.86 -1.57
CA PHE A 70 5.68 4.16 -1.27
C PHE A 70 6.75 5.24 -1.17
N HIS A 71 7.77 5.10 -0.32
CA HIS A 71 8.72 6.18 -0.06
C HIS A 71 9.69 6.45 -1.22
N CYS A 72 10.07 5.42 -1.99
CA CYS A 72 11.05 5.56 -3.07
C CYS A 72 10.43 5.79 -4.45
N ILE A 73 9.21 5.29 -4.71
CA ILE A 73 8.57 5.39 -6.03
C ILE A 73 7.39 6.35 -6.01
N VAL A 74 6.39 6.13 -5.16
CA VAL A 74 5.13 6.91 -5.19
C VAL A 74 5.31 8.32 -4.60
N LYS A 75 5.82 8.42 -3.39
CA LYS A 75 5.93 9.66 -2.61
C LYS A 75 6.72 10.78 -3.33
N PRO A 76 7.83 10.52 -4.05
CA PRO A 76 8.53 11.58 -4.81
C PRO A 76 7.75 12.13 -6.01
N VAL A 77 6.78 11.35 -6.53
CA VAL A 77 5.95 11.72 -7.68
C VAL A 77 4.59 12.27 -7.24
N LEU A 78 4.11 11.90 -6.05
CA LEU A 78 2.81 12.28 -5.50
C LEU A 78 2.46 13.78 -5.65
N PRO A 79 3.34 14.75 -5.35
CA PRO A 79 3.04 16.17 -5.57
C PRO A 79 2.66 16.53 -7.01
N LYS A 80 3.15 15.76 -7.99
CA LYS A 80 2.91 15.98 -9.43
C LYS A 80 1.54 15.46 -9.88
N PHE A 81 0.90 14.57 -9.12
CA PHE A 81 -0.50 14.18 -9.36
C PHE A 81 -1.48 15.27 -8.93
N LEU A 82 -1.14 16.06 -7.91
CA LEU A 82 -2.08 17.03 -7.36
C LEU A 82 -2.20 18.28 -8.22
N PRO A 83 -3.38 18.93 -8.27
CA PRO A 83 -3.56 20.18 -8.98
C PRO A 83 -2.74 21.31 -8.35
N ALA A 84 -2.34 22.28 -9.17
CA ALA A 84 -1.70 23.51 -8.68
C ALA A 84 -2.72 24.47 -8.03
N PHE A 85 -4.02 24.27 -8.34
CA PHE A 85 -5.10 25.00 -7.70
C PHE A 85 -5.08 24.78 -6.18
N GLY A 86 -5.24 25.87 -5.42
CA GLY A 86 -5.15 25.84 -3.96
C GLY A 86 -3.75 25.52 -3.41
N ARG A 87 -2.71 25.42 -4.24
CA ARG A 87 -1.34 25.02 -3.86
C ARG A 87 -1.27 23.59 -3.28
N LEU A 88 -2.16 22.70 -3.71
CA LEU A 88 -2.20 21.31 -3.23
C LEU A 88 -0.93 20.53 -3.59
N ASP A 89 -0.37 20.74 -4.78
CA ASP A 89 0.91 20.16 -5.17
C ASP A 89 2.08 20.63 -4.27
N GLN A 90 2.15 21.92 -3.96
CA GLN A 90 3.15 22.47 -3.04
C GLN A 90 2.97 21.94 -1.61
N PHE A 91 1.73 21.83 -1.13
CA PHE A 91 1.43 21.26 0.18
C PHE A 91 1.90 19.81 0.28
N ALA A 92 1.58 18.97 -0.71
CA ALA A 92 2.09 17.60 -0.75
C ALA A 92 3.61 17.54 -0.84
N LYS A 93 4.24 18.42 -1.63
CA LYS A 93 5.71 18.53 -1.68
C LYS A 93 6.30 18.83 -0.31
N ALA A 94 5.70 19.75 0.46
CA ALA A 94 6.14 20.09 1.81
C ALA A 94 5.99 18.93 2.81
N LEU A 95 5.00 18.04 2.60
CA LEU A 95 4.82 16.83 3.42
C LEU A 95 5.76 15.67 3.04
N CYS A 96 6.38 15.72 1.85
CA CYS A 96 7.29 14.69 1.37
C CYS A 96 8.68 14.79 2.02
N ALA A 97 8.75 14.64 3.34
CA ALA A 97 9.99 14.50 4.07
C ALA A 97 10.75 13.23 3.66
N GLU A 98 12.08 13.27 3.71
CA GLU A 98 12.90 12.12 3.38
C GLU A 98 12.70 10.99 4.38
N TRP A 99 12.58 9.75 3.90
CA TRP A 99 12.46 8.55 4.74
C TRP A 99 13.58 7.58 4.36
N ARG A 100 14.34 7.13 5.35
CA ARG A 100 15.52 6.27 5.14
C ARG A 100 15.70 5.33 6.32
N LEU A 101 16.04 4.08 6.03
CA LEU A 101 16.44 3.06 7.02
C LEU A 101 17.93 2.77 6.84
N ARG A 102 18.78 3.57 7.49
CA ARG A 102 20.25 3.54 7.31
C ARG A 102 21.01 2.76 8.37
N SER A 103 20.46 2.69 9.57
CA SER A 103 21.12 2.05 10.71
C SER A 103 20.31 0.84 11.19
N PHE A 104 20.99 -0.10 11.84
CA PHE A 104 20.34 -1.21 12.52
C PHE A 104 19.24 -0.73 13.48
N GLN A 105 19.51 0.34 14.24
CA GLN A 105 18.52 0.94 15.13
C GLN A 105 17.28 1.44 14.39
N SER A 106 17.44 2.10 13.24
CA SER A 106 16.29 2.58 12.44
C SER A 106 15.44 1.43 11.90
N TRP A 107 16.08 0.32 11.52
CA TRP A 107 15.41 -0.91 11.12
C TRP A 107 14.66 -1.55 12.29
N LEU A 108 15.30 -1.68 13.45
CA LEU A 108 14.68 -2.23 14.65
C LEU A 108 13.44 -1.41 15.06
N ILE A 109 13.56 -0.07 15.11
CA ILE A 109 12.43 0.82 15.39
C ILE A 109 11.31 0.62 14.37
N PHE A 110 11.64 0.52 13.08
CA PHE A 110 10.64 0.30 12.03
C PHE A 110 9.91 -1.04 12.20
N LEU A 111 10.63 -2.14 12.40
CA LEU A 111 10.06 -3.49 12.54
C LEU A 111 9.24 -3.64 13.82
N VAL A 112 9.74 -3.12 14.95
CA VAL A 112 8.97 -3.09 16.21
C VAL A 112 7.71 -2.25 16.04
N SER A 113 7.78 -1.11 15.36
CA SER A 113 6.61 -0.28 15.09
C SER A 113 5.62 -0.97 14.15
N LEU A 114 6.11 -1.76 13.18
CA LEU A 114 5.29 -2.58 12.30
C LEU A 114 4.51 -3.61 13.13
N TYR A 115 5.18 -4.29 14.06
CA TYR A 115 4.53 -5.25 14.95
C TYR A 115 3.54 -4.58 15.91
N ILE A 116 3.89 -3.44 16.51
CA ILE A 116 2.96 -2.67 17.34
C ILE A 116 1.73 -2.25 16.53
N GLY A 117 1.93 -1.78 15.29
CA GLY A 117 0.83 -1.48 14.37
C GLY A 117 -0.09 -2.70 14.17
N TYR A 118 0.49 -3.87 13.90
CA TYR A 118 -0.25 -5.13 13.78
C TYR A 118 -1.07 -5.44 15.05
N LEU A 119 -0.47 -5.30 16.24
CA LEU A 119 -1.17 -5.50 17.51
C LEU A 119 -2.33 -4.52 17.70
N THR A 120 -2.17 -3.24 17.28
CA THR A 120 -3.29 -2.29 17.34
C THR A 120 -4.43 -2.68 16.40
N HIS A 121 -4.15 -3.29 15.24
CA HIS A 121 -5.19 -3.80 14.37
C HIS A 121 -5.97 -4.91 15.06
N MET A 122 -5.27 -5.94 15.55
CA MET A 122 -5.87 -7.07 16.25
C MET A 122 -6.68 -6.63 17.47
N PHE A 123 -6.17 -5.65 18.22
CA PHE A 123 -6.86 -5.08 19.36
C PHE A 123 -8.20 -4.45 18.95
N MET A 124 -8.22 -3.60 17.92
CA MET A 124 -9.46 -2.95 17.47
C MET A 124 -10.46 -3.95 16.88
N ASP A 125 -9.97 -5.00 16.22
CA ASP A 125 -10.83 -6.06 15.69
C ASP A 125 -11.45 -6.93 16.78
N ALA A 126 -10.73 -7.18 17.88
CA ALA A 126 -11.25 -7.92 19.01
C ALA A 126 -12.49 -7.26 19.67
N TRP A 127 -12.70 -5.95 19.48
CA TRP A 127 -13.89 -5.21 19.93
C TRP A 127 -15.04 -5.20 18.93
N THR A 128 -14.77 -5.49 17.66
CA THR A 128 -15.68 -5.13 16.56
C THR A 128 -16.08 -6.30 15.67
N HIS A 129 -15.59 -7.50 15.95
CA HIS A 129 -15.92 -8.73 15.23
C HIS A 129 -16.57 -9.75 16.16
N ALA A 130 -17.51 -10.55 15.62
CA ALA A 130 -18.29 -11.50 16.41
C ALA A 130 -17.42 -12.53 17.16
N SER A 131 -16.31 -12.96 16.55
CA SER A 131 -15.32 -13.88 17.14
C SER A 131 -14.19 -13.16 17.88
N GLY A 132 -14.39 -11.88 18.21
CA GLY A 132 -13.42 -11.07 18.93
C GLY A 132 -13.46 -11.37 20.42
N ILE A 133 -12.29 -11.55 21.04
CA ILE A 133 -12.19 -11.93 22.46
C ILE A 133 -12.99 -10.98 23.36
N PHE A 134 -13.00 -9.67 23.09
CA PHE A 134 -13.77 -8.72 23.89
C PHE A 134 -15.27 -8.84 23.64
N VAL A 135 -15.69 -9.10 22.40
CA VAL A 135 -17.12 -9.34 22.08
C VAL A 135 -17.63 -10.56 22.81
N GLU A 136 -16.87 -11.65 22.82
CA GLU A 136 -17.20 -12.88 23.55
C GLU A 136 -17.18 -12.69 25.08
N SER A 137 -16.26 -11.85 25.58
CA SER A 137 -16.08 -11.64 27.03
C SER A 137 -17.06 -10.63 27.64
N PHE A 138 -17.56 -9.65 26.87
CA PHE A 138 -18.42 -8.58 27.36
C PHE A 138 -19.83 -8.67 26.77
N PRO A 139 -20.83 -9.23 27.51
CA PRO A 139 -22.18 -9.43 27.00
C PRO A 139 -22.87 -8.16 26.48
N ILE A 140 -22.52 -6.99 27.01
CA ILE A 140 -23.04 -5.70 26.55
C ILE A 140 -22.78 -5.46 25.06
N LEU A 141 -21.72 -6.03 24.48
CA LEU A 141 -21.39 -5.88 23.07
C LEU A 141 -22.37 -6.62 22.15
N HIS A 142 -23.08 -7.62 22.67
CA HIS A 142 -24.18 -8.30 21.98
C HIS A 142 -25.54 -7.59 22.13
N SER A 143 -25.64 -6.59 23.01
CA SER A 143 -26.87 -5.82 23.17
C SER A 143 -27.25 -5.14 21.85
N ARG A 144 -28.55 -5.14 21.53
CA ARG A 144 -29.04 -4.57 20.28
C ARG A 144 -29.37 -3.10 20.48
N ILE A 145 -28.74 -2.23 19.70
CA ILE A 145 -29.01 -0.80 19.65
C ILE A 145 -29.29 -0.45 18.19
N GLY A 146 -30.49 0.08 17.90
CA GLY A 146 -30.90 0.41 16.53
C GLY A 146 -30.99 -0.81 15.60
N GLY A 147 -31.39 -1.96 16.13
CA GLY A 147 -31.57 -3.20 15.35
C GLY A 147 -30.31 -4.01 15.06
N ARG A 148 -29.13 -3.50 15.43
CA ARG A 148 -27.81 -4.18 15.27
C ARG A 148 -27.13 -4.38 16.62
N ALA A 149 -26.24 -5.37 16.70
CA ALA A 149 -25.45 -5.58 17.91
C ALA A 149 -24.46 -4.42 18.10
N LEU A 150 -24.20 -4.04 19.35
CA LEU A 150 -23.32 -2.92 19.69
C LEU A 150 -21.92 -3.07 19.06
N TYR A 151 -21.33 -4.26 19.03
CA TYR A 151 -20.03 -4.48 18.38
C TYR A 151 -20.03 -4.11 16.88
N GLN A 152 -21.15 -4.32 16.19
CA GLN A 152 -21.30 -3.94 14.77
C GLN A 152 -21.37 -2.43 14.63
N ASN A 153 -22.07 -1.75 15.54
CA ASN A 153 -22.11 -0.29 15.56
C ASN A 153 -20.72 0.30 15.86
N LEU A 154 -19.97 -0.31 16.78
CA LEU A 154 -18.57 0.05 17.04
C LEU A 154 -17.70 -0.16 15.80
N GLN A 155 -17.92 -1.25 15.05
CA GLN A 155 -17.21 -1.53 13.81
C GLN A 155 -17.33 -0.37 12.81
N PHE A 156 -18.54 0.17 12.61
CA PHE A 156 -18.77 1.34 11.74
C PHE A 156 -18.27 2.64 12.37
N GLY A 157 -18.54 2.85 13.67
CA GLY A 157 -18.14 4.06 14.39
C GLY A 157 -16.63 4.26 14.39
N PHE A 158 -15.86 3.21 14.70
CA PHE A 158 -14.40 3.26 14.66
C PHE A 158 -13.85 3.43 13.25
N SER A 159 -14.51 2.88 12.21
CA SER A 159 -14.13 3.18 10.83
C SER A 159 -14.33 4.66 10.48
N ILE A 160 -15.47 5.25 10.84
CA ILE A 160 -15.74 6.68 10.59
C ILE A 160 -14.72 7.54 11.33
N ILE A 161 -14.50 7.28 12.62
CA ILE A 161 -13.53 8.01 13.45
C ILE A 161 -12.12 7.88 12.88
N GLY A 162 -11.72 6.65 12.53
CA GLY A 162 -10.39 6.34 12.02
C GLY A 162 -10.07 6.98 10.66
N LEU A 163 -11.08 7.37 9.89
CA LEU A 163 -10.91 8.14 8.65
C LEU A 163 -11.09 9.65 8.85
N ALA A 164 -12.12 10.06 9.57
CA ALA A 164 -12.50 11.46 9.72
C ALA A 164 -11.44 12.26 10.49
N ILE A 165 -10.89 11.73 11.58
CA ILE A 165 -9.93 12.48 12.41
C ILE A 165 -8.62 12.75 11.66
N PRO A 166 -7.96 11.76 11.01
CA PRO A 166 -6.81 12.04 10.15
C PRO A 166 -7.12 13.02 9.01
N GLY A 167 -8.30 12.90 8.40
CA GLY A 167 -8.75 13.82 7.34
C GLY A 167 -8.89 15.27 7.83
N ILE A 168 -9.52 15.47 8.99
CA ILE A 168 -9.63 16.78 9.64
C ILE A 168 -8.24 17.32 10.02
N CYS A 169 -7.37 16.49 10.60
CA CYS A 169 -6.00 16.90 10.91
C CYS A 169 -5.21 17.33 9.66
N LEU A 170 -5.36 16.61 8.55
CA LEU A 170 -4.74 16.96 7.28
C LEU A 170 -5.29 18.27 6.72
N LEU A 171 -6.61 18.47 6.79
CA LEU A 171 -7.27 19.71 6.39
C LEU A 171 -6.83 20.91 7.23
N MET A 172 -6.70 20.74 8.55
CA MET A 172 -6.17 21.77 9.45
C MET A 172 -4.73 22.14 9.09
N ARG A 173 -3.87 21.14 8.84
CA ARG A 173 -2.48 21.36 8.38
C ARG A 173 -2.43 22.08 7.04
N TYR A 174 -3.31 21.72 6.10
CA TYR A 174 -3.42 22.40 4.81
C TYR A 174 -3.87 23.86 4.97
N ARG A 175 -4.87 24.14 5.81
CA ARG A 175 -5.32 25.50 6.12
C ARG A 175 -4.22 26.33 6.77
N GLN A 176 -3.46 25.73 7.69
CA GLN A 176 -2.30 26.38 8.32
C GLN A 176 -1.21 26.68 7.29
N PHE A 177 -0.83 25.69 6.46
CA PHE A 177 0.13 25.87 5.37
C PHE A 177 -0.25 27.03 4.44
N ARG A 178 -1.53 27.14 4.07
CA ARG A 178 -2.03 28.24 3.24
C ARG A 178 -1.96 29.62 3.91
N ARG A 179 -2.05 29.70 5.24
CA ARG A 179 -1.97 30.96 6.00
C ARG A 179 -0.53 31.41 6.19
N THR A 180 0.38 30.48 6.48
CA THR A 180 1.76 30.80 6.88
C THR A 180 2.69 31.03 5.68
N GLU A 181 2.42 30.39 4.54
CA GLU A 181 3.27 30.53 3.35
C GLU A 181 2.96 31.81 2.57
N THR A 182 3.60 32.91 2.97
CA THR A 182 3.56 34.22 2.33
C THR A 182 4.26 34.20 0.96
N TYR A 183 3.47 34.34 -0.11
CA TYR A 183 3.86 34.81 -1.45
C TYR A 183 5.26 34.44 -2.00
N LYS A 184 5.71 33.18 -1.91
CA LYS A 184 6.77 32.66 -2.80
C LYS A 184 6.12 32.13 -4.08
N GLN A 185 6.65 32.54 -5.23
CA GLN A 185 6.03 32.44 -6.56
C GLN A 185 5.20 31.16 -6.81
N ARG A 186 4.07 31.33 -7.53
CA ARG A 186 3.13 30.27 -7.92
C ARG A 186 3.68 29.33 -9.01
N ILE A 187 4.90 28.85 -8.85
CA ILE A 187 5.47 27.89 -9.80
C ILE A 187 4.84 26.51 -9.51
N PRO A 188 4.08 25.93 -10.46
CA PRO A 188 3.54 24.58 -10.30
C PRO A 188 4.67 23.56 -10.14
N VAL A 189 4.45 22.52 -9.34
CA VAL A 189 5.46 21.46 -9.15
C VAL A 189 5.74 20.66 -10.44
N ALA A 190 4.78 20.63 -11.36
CA ALA A 190 4.90 20.03 -12.68
C ALA A 190 3.99 20.75 -13.69
N SER A 191 4.32 20.67 -14.98
CA SER A 191 3.50 21.23 -16.06
C SER A 191 2.16 20.50 -16.19
N ARG A 192 1.13 21.17 -16.74
CA ARG A 192 -0.20 20.57 -16.95
C ARG A 192 -0.13 19.28 -17.78
N GLY A 193 0.70 19.25 -18.81
CA GLY A 193 0.92 18.06 -19.64
C GLY A 193 1.49 16.88 -18.84
N THR A 194 2.47 17.11 -17.96
CA THR A 194 2.99 16.05 -17.08
C THR A 194 1.92 15.53 -16.13
N LYS A 195 1.09 16.40 -15.54
CA LYS A 195 -0.01 15.97 -14.67
C LYS A 195 -1.04 15.12 -15.43
N ALA A 196 -1.40 15.54 -16.64
CA ALA A 196 -2.34 14.82 -17.51
C ALA A 196 -1.81 13.43 -17.88
N VAL A 197 -0.54 13.32 -18.28
CA VAL A 197 0.07 12.01 -18.61
C VAL A 197 0.12 11.10 -17.38
N LEU A 198 0.48 11.62 -16.20
CA LEU A 198 0.49 10.82 -14.97
C LEU A 198 -0.89 10.24 -14.65
N TRP A 199 -1.95 11.08 -14.70
CA TRP A 199 -3.31 10.62 -14.47
C TRP A 199 -3.82 9.68 -15.56
N PHE A 200 -3.52 9.98 -16.83
CA PHE A 200 -3.90 9.12 -17.95
C PHE A 200 -3.32 7.71 -17.78
N VAL A 201 -2.02 7.59 -17.48
CA VAL A 201 -1.38 6.29 -17.24
C VAL A 201 -1.97 5.62 -16.00
N ALA A 202 -2.13 6.35 -14.89
CA ALA A 202 -2.66 5.78 -13.66
C ALA A 202 -4.08 5.23 -13.82
N VAL A 203 -4.98 6.01 -14.44
CA VAL A 203 -6.37 5.60 -14.70
C VAL A 203 -6.43 4.47 -15.71
N SER A 204 -5.64 4.52 -16.78
CA SER A 204 -5.65 3.46 -17.81
C SER A 204 -5.18 2.12 -17.25
N VAL A 205 -4.10 2.12 -16.46
CA VAL A 205 -3.60 0.90 -15.80
C VAL A 205 -4.59 0.40 -14.75
N ALA A 206 -5.18 1.30 -13.96
CA ALA A 206 -6.19 0.92 -12.97
C ALA A 206 -7.41 0.28 -13.64
N LEU A 207 -7.95 0.91 -14.69
CA LEU A 207 -9.09 0.40 -15.44
C LEU A 207 -8.78 -0.95 -16.07
N LEU A 208 -7.62 -1.10 -16.72
CA LEU A 208 -7.19 -2.37 -17.31
C LEU A 208 -7.16 -3.48 -16.26
N LEU A 209 -6.53 -3.25 -15.10
CA LEU A 209 -6.46 -4.25 -14.04
C LEU A 209 -7.81 -4.58 -13.42
N PHE A 210 -8.66 -3.57 -13.23
CA PHE A 210 -10.01 -3.77 -12.73
C PHE A 210 -10.84 -4.63 -13.68
N LEU A 211 -10.84 -4.31 -14.98
CA LEU A 211 -11.55 -5.07 -16.00
C LEU A 211 -11.01 -6.50 -16.14
N LEU A 212 -9.69 -6.69 -16.09
CA LEU A 212 -9.10 -8.04 -16.09
C LEU A 212 -9.58 -8.83 -14.87
N LYS A 213 -9.55 -8.24 -13.66
CA LYS A 213 -10.04 -8.92 -12.44
C LYS A 213 -11.52 -9.31 -12.56
N ASP A 214 -12.36 -8.43 -13.10
CA ASP A 214 -13.80 -8.65 -13.29
C ASP A 214 -14.07 -9.78 -14.30
N MET A 215 -13.35 -9.82 -15.43
CA MET A 215 -13.51 -10.85 -16.47
C MET A 215 -13.20 -12.27 -15.98
N PHE A 216 -12.32 -12.43 -14.98
CA PHE A 216 -11.85 -13.74 -14.53
C PHE A 216 -12.49 -14.24 -13.24
N ILE A 217 -13.35 -13.46 -12.55
CA ILE A 217 -13.92 -13.88 -11.26
C ILE A 217 -15.41 -13.56 -11.17
N ILE A 218 -16.20 -14.64 -11.09
CA ILE A 218 -17.67 -14.62 -11.18
C ILE A 218 -18.34 -14.30 -9.84
N TYR A 219 -17.62 -14.39 -8.71
CA TYR A 219 -18.21 -14.28 -7.36
C TYR A 219 -17.50 -13.23 -6.50
N LEU A 220 -17.73 -11.96 -6.79
CA LEU A 220 -17.35 -10.89 -5.88
C LEU A 220 -18.60 -10.39 -5.14
N GLY A 221 -18.60 -10.49 -3.81
CA GLY A 221 -19.59 -9.76 -3.01
C GLY A 221 -19.47 -8.25 -3.22
N PHE A 222 -20.54 -7.48 -2.94
CA PHE A 222 -20.62 -6.02 -3.14
C PHE A 222 -19.37 -5.25 -2.70
N ILE A 223 -18.78 -5.60 -1.55
CA ILE A 223 -17.58 -4.95 -1.01
C ILE A 223 -16.35 -5.17 -1.91
N GLY A 224 -16.21 -6.35 -2.52
CA GLY A 224 -15.10 -6.65 -3.43
C GLY A 224 -15.14 -5.82 -4.70
N ILE A 225 -16.29 -5.79 -5.39
CA ILE A 225 -16.47 -5.06 -6.65
C ILE A 225 -16.35 -3.55 -6.45
N PHE A 226 -17.00 -3.01 -5.42
CA PHE A 226 -17.20 -1.56 -5.34
C PHE A 226 -16.17 -0.84 -4.47
N ILE A 227 -15.43 -1.56 -3.62
CA ILE A 227 -14.48 -0.94 -2.69
C ILE A 227 -13.06 -1.49 -2.92
N VAL A 228 -12.86 -2.80 -2.77
CA VAL A 228 -11.50 -3.36 -2.72
C VAL A 228 -10.84 -3.35 -4.10
N ALA A 229 -11.48 -3.91 -5.13
CA ALA A 229 -10.88 -3.99 -6.47
C ALA A 229 -10.61 -2.62 -7.12
N PRO A 230 -11.53 -1.62 -7.10
CA PRO A 230 -11.26 -0.29 -7.64
C PRO A 230 -10.15 0.43 -6.89
N MET A 231 -10.09 0.27 -5.57
CA MET A 231 -9.07 0.91 -4.75
C MET A 231 -7.69 0.29 -4.96
N SER A 232 -7.58 -1.05 -4.97
CA SER A 232 -6.33 -1.75 -5.27
C SER A 232 -5.79 -1.40 -6.66
N SER A 233 -6.66 -1.42 -7.67
CA SER A 233 -6.28 -1.09 -9.04
C SER A 233 -5.85 0.38 -9.19
N ALA A 234 -6.54 1.31 -8.51
CA ALA A 234 -6.15 2.73 -8.48
C ALA A 234 -4.78 2.95 -7.83
N LEU A 235 -4.53 2.30 -6.69
CA LEU A 235 -3.22 2.36 -6.00
C LEU A 235 -2.10 1.81 -6.88
N PHE A 236 -2.34 0.67 -7.55
CA PHE A 236 -1.37 0.09 -8.46
C PHE A 236 -1.15 0.96 -9.70
N GLY A 237 -2.21 1.55 -10.27
CA GLY A 237 -2.10 2.51 -11.37
C GLY A 237 -1.23 3.71 -11.00
N CYS A 238 -1.42 4.27 -9.80
CA CYS A 238 -0.57 5.35 -9.28
C CYS A 238 0.89 4.91 -9.11
N PHE A 239 1.12 3.68 -8.64
CA PHE A 239 2.46 3.09 -8.54
C PHE A 239 3.13 2.97 -9.92
N VAL A 240 2.45 2.39 -10.92
CA VAL A 240 2.99 2.21 -12.27
C VAL A 240 3.28 3.57 -12.93
N ALA A 241 2.35 4.52 -12.84
CA ALA A 241 2.57 5.87 -13.37
C ALA A 241 3.77 6.56 -12.71
N SER A 242 3.95 6.39 -11.39
CA SER A 242 5.10 6.91 -10.65
C SER A 242 6.41 6.24 -11.07
N LEU A 243 6.40 4.91 -11.22
CA LEU A 243 7.54 4.11 -11.66
C LEU A 243 8.00 4.53 -13.06
N LEU A 244 7.08 4.60 -14.03
CA LEU A 244 7.39 4.98 -15.41
C LEU A 244 7.89 6.43 -15.50
N TYR A 245 7.31 7.34 -14.70
CA TYR A 245 7.79 8.71 -14.63
C TYR A 245 9.23 8.79 -14.12
N LEU A 246 9.55 8.12 -13.00
CA LEU A 246 10.91 8.08 -12.47
C LEU A 246 11.88 7.39 -13.43
N ALA A 247 11.45 6.31 -14.08
CA ALA A 247 12.25 5.57 -15.05
C ALA A 247 12.61 6.44 -16.25
N LYS A 248 11.66 7.23 -16.77
CA LYS A 248 11.92 8.20 -17.84
C LYS A 248 12.92 9.27 -17.39
N GLN A 249 12.72 9.86 -16.21
CA GLN A 249 13.60 10.90 -15.67
C GLN A 249 15.04 10.41 -15.40
N ARG A 250 15.19 9.12 -15.05
CA ARG A 250 16.50 8.53 -14.71
C ARG A 250 17.13 7.71 -15.84
N GLY A 251 16.51 7.67 -17.04
CA GLY A 251 17.01 6.88 -18.18
C GLY A 251 16.97 5.36 -17.95
N ARG A 252 15.97 4.85 -17.22
CA ARG A 252 15.90 3.47 -16.68
C ARG A 252 14.64 2.72 -17.11
N MET A 253 14.13 3.02 -18.30
CA MET A 253 12.88 2.42 -18.77
C MET A 253 12.95 0.89 -18.82
N ALA A 254 14.07 0.31 -19.27
CA ALA A 254 14.27 -1.14 -19.28
C ALA A 254 14.14 -1.77 -17.88
N GLY A 255 14.65 -1.11 -16.83
CA GLY A 255 14.52 -1.59 -15.45
C GLY A 255 13.07 -1.57 -14.97
N ALA A 256 12.33 -0.51 -15.28
CA ALA A 256 10.90 -0.42 -14.98
C ALA A 256 10.07 -1.49 -15.71
N MET A 257 10.33 -1.72 -17.01
CA MET A 257 9.63 -2.75 -17.78
C MET A 257 9.92 -4.16 -17.23
N LYS A 258 11.16 -4.45 -16.83
CA LYS A 258 11.50 -5.72 -16.16
C LYS A 258 10.76 -5.89 -14.83
N ALA A 259 10.66 -4.82 -14.03
CA ALA A 259 9.94 -4.86 -12.76
C ALA A 259 8.44 -5.11 -12.96
N LEU A 260 7.82 -4.45 -13.95
CA LEU A 260 6.42 -4.69 -14.31
C LEU A 260 6.21 -6.12 -14.82
N ALA A 261 7.11 -6.63 -15.67
CA ALA A 261 7.05 -8.00 -16.16
C ALA A 261 7.16 -9.03 -15.02
N LEU A 262 8.01 -8.76 -14.02
CA LEU A 262 8.14 -9.62 -12.83
C LEU A 262 6.87 -9.58 -11.98
N LEU A 263 6.28 -8.41 -11.75
CA LEU A 263 5.01 -8.27 -11.02
C LEU A 263 3.89 -9.05 -11.73
N THR A 264 3.71 -8.85 -13.04
CA THR A 264 2.69 -9.62 -13.81
C THR A 264 3.03 -11.11 -13.87
N GLY A 265 4.31 -11.46 -13.95
CA GLY A 265 4.79 -12.85 -13.95
C GLY A 265 4.43 -13.57 -12.65
N THR A 266 4.57 -12.92 -11.49
CA THR A 266 4.16 -13.51 -10.20
C THR A 266 2.66 -13.77 -10.13
N MET A 267 1.83 -12.87 -10.68
CA MET A 267 0.38 -13.09 -10.76
C MET A 267 0.03 -14.26 -11.69
N ALA A 268 0.68 -14.35 -12.85
CA ALA A 268 0.49 -15.47 -13.78
C ALA A 268 0.93 -16.80 -13.16
N ALA A 269 2.07 -16.82 -12.46
CA ALA A 269 2.57 -18.00 -11.76
C ALA A 269 1.60 -18.47 -10.66
N LEU A 270 1.01 -17.55 -9.88
CA LEU A 270 -0.03 -17.90 -8.91
C LEU A 270 -1.23 -18.54 -9.61
N ARG A 271 -1.72 -17.95 -10.71
CA ARG A 271 -2.88 -18.48 -11.46
C ARG A 271 -2.63 -19.86 -12.04
N ILE A 272 -1.48 -20.06 -12.66
CA ILE A 272 -1.07 -21.38 -13.17
C ILE A 272 -0.94 -22.37 -12.01
N GLY A 273 -0.34 -21.96 -10.88
CA GLY A 273 -0.18 -22.80 -9.70
C GLY A 273 -1.53 -23.24 -9.10
N VAL A 274 -2.50 -22.34 -8.99
CA VAL A 274 -3.85 -22.66 -8.52
C VAL A 274 -4.56 -23.61 -9.49
N PHE A 275 -4.47 -23.34 -10.80
CA PHE A 275 -5.05 -24.21 -11.83
C PHE A 275 -4.44 -25.63 -11.80
N LEU A 276 -3.11 -25.74 -11.69
CA LEU A 276 -2.43 -27.02 -11.56
C LEU A 276 -2.81 -27.72 -10.25
N ARG A 277 -2.95 -26.98 -9.15
CA ARG A 277 -3.40 -27.53 -7.85
C ARG A 277 -4.80 -28.15 -7.98
N GLU A 278 -5.71 -27.46 -8.66
CA GLU A 278 -7.05 -27.97 -8.92
C GLU A 278 -7.01 -29.25 -9.76
N ILE A 279 -6.28 -29.26 -10.88
CA ILE A 279 -6.20 -30.45 -11.76
C ILE A 279 -5.53 -31.65 -11.09
N LEU A 280 -4.44 -31.43 -10.35
CA LEU A 280 -3.61 -32.52 -9.85
C LEU A 280 -4.13 -33.11 -8.53
N LEU A 281 -4.91 -32.36 -7.75
CA LEU A 281 -5.35 -32.77 -6.42
C LEU A 281 -6.87 -33.02 -6.31
N THR A 282 -7.65 -32.93 -7.39
CA THR A 282 -9.10 -33.17 -7.31
C THR A 282 -9.50 -34.61 -6.97
N ASP A 283 -8.65 -35.61 -7.27
CA ASP A 283 -8.96 -37.02 -7.03
C ASP A 283 -8.48 -37.49 -5.65
N GLY A 284 -9.43 -37.72 -4.74
CA GLY A 284 -9.17 -38.34 -3.44
C GLY A 284 -8.55 -37.43 -2.38
N VAL A 285 -8.20 -36.18 -2.71
CA VAL A 285 -7.72 -35.19 -1.73
C VAL A 285 -8.89 -34.38 -1.17
N PRO A 286 -9.00 -34.20 0.15
CA PRO A 286 -10.08 -33.40 0.73
C PRO A 286 -10.07 -31.95 0.23
N TYR A 287 -11.26 -31.41 -0.05
CA TYR A 287 -11.47 -30.06 -0.60
C TYR A 287 -10.68 -28.96 0.11
N GLN A 288 -10.56 -29.03 1.44
CA GLN A 288 -9.83 -28.06 2.26
C GLN A 288 -8.31 -27.97 1.97
N PHE A 289 -7.71 -28.98 1.34
CA PHE A 289 -6.30 -28.92 0.92
C PHE A 289 -6.14 -28.34 -0.49
N VAL A 290 -7.18 -28.45 -1.32
CA VAL A 290 -7.26 -27.83 -2.64
C VAL A 290 -7.65 -26.35 -2.52
N HIS A 291 -8.53 -26.04 -1.57
CA HIS A 291 -9.02 -24.71 -1.23
C HIS A 291 -8.90 -24.49 0.29
N PRO A 292 -7.72 -24.04 0.78
CA PRO A 292 -7.51 -23.75 2.19
C PRO A 292 -8.55 -22.79 2.75
N PRO A 293 -9.28 -23.15 3.82
CA PRO A 293 -10.28 -22.28 4.40
C PRO A 293 -9.62 -21.11 5.14
N LYS A 294 -10.44 -20.11 5.48
CA LYS A 294 -10.03 -18.97 6.30
C LYS A 294 -9.29 -19.43 7.57
N GLY A 295 -8.13 -18.82 7.85
CA GLY A 295 -7.30 -19.17 9.01
C GLY A 295 -6.32 -20.31 8.78
N VAL A 296 -6.32 -20.93 7.59
CA VAL A 296 -5.36 -21.98 7.22
C VAL A 296 -4.32 -21.41 6.24
N LEU A 297 -3.06 -21.80 6.45
CA LEU A 297 -1.95 -21.37 5.60
C LEU A 297 -2.15 -21.94 4.19
N ASP A 298 -2.20 -21.07 3.18
CA ASP A 298 -2.04 -21.45 1.78
C ASP A 298 -0.58 -21.17 1.35
N PRO A 299 0.22 -22.23 1.07
CA PRO A 299 1.60 -22.06 0.62
C PRO A 299 1.72 -21.33 -0.73
N LEU A 300 0.83 -21.61 -1.70
CA LEU A 300 0.87 -20.95 -3.01
C LEU A 300 0.62 -19.46 -2.88
N TRP A 301 -0.37 -19.09 -2.06
CA TRP A 301 -0.67 -17.70 -1.75
C TRP A 301 0.52 -17.02 -1.07
N THR A 302 1.11 -17.65 -0.07
CA THR A 302 2.24 -17.08 0.69
C THR A 302 3.48 -16.89 -0.20
N VAL A 303 3.81 -17.86 -1.05
CA VAL A 303 4.90 -17.76 -2.03
C VAL A 303 4.64 -16.64 -3.04
N PHE A 304 3.38 -16.48 -3.49
CA PHE A 304 3.00 -15.34 -4.34
C PHE A 304 3.28 -14.00 -3.63
N LEU A 305 2.88 -13.85 -2.37
CA LEU A 305 3.12 -12.61 -1.62
C LEU A 305 4.62 -12.31 -1.47
N TRP A 306 5.46 -13.34 -1.30
CA TRP A 306 6.92 -13.18 -1.30
C TRP A 306 7.44 -12.74 -2.67
N GLY A 307 7.06 -13.43 -3.74
CA GLY A 307 7.46 -13.09 -5.11
C GLY A 307 7.05 -11.66 -5.46
N TRP A 308 5.84 -11.26 -5.13
CA TRP A 308 5.34 -9.90 -5.32
C TRP A 308 6.15 -8.86 -4.52
N SER A 309 6.42 -9.15 -3.24
CA SER A 309 7.22 -8.28 -2.37
C SER A 309 8.64 -8.09 -2.93
N ILE A 310 9.27 -9.16 -3.40
CA ILE A 310 10.58 -9.13 -4.05
C ILE A 310 10.52 -8.32 -5.35
N ALA A 311 9.48 -8.47 -6.15
CA ALA A 311 9.31 -7.72 -7.40
C ALA A 311 9.13 -6.21 -7.16
N LEU A 312 8.43 -5.81 -6.11
CA LEU A 312 8.33 -4.40 -5.68
C LEU A 312 9.68 -3.85 -5.24
N LEU A 313 10.44 -4.61 -4.45
CA LEU A 313 11.78 -4.22 -4.01
C LEU A 313 12.77 -4.14 -5.19
N TYR A 314 12.64 -5.04 -6.18
CA TYR A 314 13.37 -4.93 -7.43
C TYR A 314 13.03 -3.64 -8.18
N ALA A 315 11.76 -3.25 -8.26
CA ALA A 315 11.35 -1.98 -8.88
C ALA A 315 12.04 -0.79 -8.21
N VAL A 316 12.14 -0.80 -6.87
CA VAL A 316 12.83 0.24 -6.09
C VAL A 316 14.32 0.24 -6.41
N HIS A 317 14.97 -0.91 -6.35
CA HIS A 317 16.40 -1.06 -6.67
C HIS A 317 16.72 -0.60 -8.10
N ALA A 318 15.87 -0.97 -9.07
CA ALA A 318 15.99 -0.56 -10.47
C ALA A 318 15.94 0.96 -10.64
N MET A 319 15.33 1.69 -9.71
CA MET A 319 15.30 3.15 -9.71
C MET A 319 16.48 3.77 -8.94
N GLU A 320 17.11 3.09 -7.99
CA GLU A 320 18.12 3.67 -7.08
C GLU A 320 19.55 3.76 -7.62
N SER A 321 19.99 2.86 -8.50
CA SER A 321 21.37 2.95 -9.00
C SER A 321 21.64 4.30 -9.72
N LYS A 322 22.87 4.79 -9.70
CA LYS A 322 23.22 6.03 -10.43
C LYS A 322 23.07 5.77 -11.95
N PRO A 323 22.66 6.76 -12.77
CA PRO A 323 22.88 6.66 -14.20
C PRO A 323 24.38 6.40 -14.44
N LYS A 324 24.72 5.54 -15.40
CA LYS A 324 26.09 5.52 -15.93
C LYS A 324 26.38 6.97 -16.34
N ALA A 325 27.37 7.59 -15.72
CA ALA A 325 27.84 8.88 -16.19
C ALA A 325 28.18 8.70 -17.67
N ILE A 326 27.50 9.45 -18.54
CA ILE A 326 27.96 9.63 -19.90
C ILE A 326 29.28 10.39 -19.74
N ASP A 327 30.39 9.71 -19.98
CA ASP A 327 31.72 10.29 -20.00
C ASP A 327 31.79 11.27 -21.17
N ASN A 328 31.40 12.52 -20.94
CA ASN A 328 31.71 13.63 -21.86
C ASN A 328 33.19 13.98 -21.70
N ARG A 329 34.07 13.08 -22.17
CA ARG A 329 35.46 13.36 -22.51
C ARG A 329 35.66 13.14 -23.99
N THR A 330 35.10 14.03 -24.79
CA THR A 330 35.43 14.22 -26.21
C THR A 330 34.78 15.52 -26.65
N ASP A 331 35.51 16.63 -26.51
CA ASP A 331 35.44 17.85 -27.36
C ASP A 331 35.94 19.09 -26.63
N THR A 332 37.22 19.10 -26.27
CA THR A 332 38.00 20.34 -26.07
C THR A 332 39.44 20.10 -26.50
N ARG A 333 39.65 19.83 -27.80
CA ARG A 333 40.95 19.99 -28.48
C ARG A 333 40.72 20.27 -29.96
N MET A 334 40.22 21.46 -30.27
CA MET A 334 40.45 22.14 -31.54
C MET A 334 39.91 23.55 -31.35
N TYR A 335 40.79 24.52 -31.11
CA TYR A 335 40.68 25.95 -31.41
C TYR A 335 41.75 26.68 -30.58
N GLU A 336 43.01 26.46 -30.92
CA GLU A 336 44.14 27.34 -30.59
C GLU A 336 45.23 27.10 -31.65
N SER A 337 45.02 27.66 -32.84
CA SER A 337 46.09 28.00 -33.79
C SER A 337 45.53 28.88 -34.91
N THR A 338 45.60 30.19 -34.70
CA THR A 338 45.94 31.23 -35.70
C THR A 338 45.96 32.57 -35.00
#